data_AF-A0A7V9ABG1-F1
#
_entry.id   AF-A0A7V9ABG1-F1
#
_cell.length_a   1.000
_cell.length_b   1.000
_cell.length_c   1.000
_cell.angle_alpha   90.00
_cell.angle_beta   90.00
_cell.angle_gamma   90.00
#
_symmetry.space_group_name_H-M   'P 1'
#
loop_
_entity.id
_entity.type
_entity.pdbx_description
1 polymer ?
#
loop_
_entity_poly.entity_id
_entity_poly.type
_entity_poly.pdbx_seq_one_letter_code
_entity_poly.pdbx_strand_id
1 'polypeptide(L)'
;MATAVETSSEPRTPLQPALSLPLASLLGTLYVLLALGILLFALPQLWNRYIFPLLGDRLVDWILWLPVISAATAGLLWLGNSLASYRMPRGLRGGVLLMFVGLFLLFQTWRWLSLYLNDVPGIIVSAAIGLGLIYLALRFYTGATAARWAISLEEQGWFSLASYKATLGKRLRRMTTLGIALVGLTGIYSLEQQSVLPEHWVAELPFDLGSLLLIPQARTTLPILLAVLTLWVSWRAVHVPTFAEFLIATEAEMNKVNWPTRRQLAQDTVVVLTTTLLLAVFLLAVDLFWGWLLSRERVGVLPPANTTAETKAGTIDRVRW
;
A
#
# COMPACT_ATOMS: atom_id res chain seq x y z
N MET A 1 -53.33 -30.97 28.86
CA MET A 1 -53.41 -29.50 28.83
C MET A 1 -52.03 -28.98 28.43
N ALA A 2 -51.85 -28.66 27.16
CA ALA A 2 -50.61 -28.08 26.65
C ALA A 2 -50.75 -26.56 26.66
N THR A 3 -50.04 -25.89 27.57
CA THR A 3 -49.97 -24.43 27.61
C THR A 3 -49.00 -23.97 26.53
N ALA A 4 -49.53 -23.38 25.47
CA ALA A 4 -48.75 -22.70 24.45
C ALA A 4 -48.05 -21.49 25.09
N VAL A 5 -46.72 -21.49 25.08
CA VAL A 5 -45.92 -20.30 25.40
C VAL A 5 -45.98 -19.42 24.16
N GLU A 6 -46.72 -18.31 24.24
CA GLU A 6 -46.66 -17.26 23.23
C GLU A 6 -45.24 -16.68 23.24
N THR A 7 -44.47 -16.95 22.18
CA THR A 7 -43.21 -16.27 21.91
C THR A 7 -43.53 -14.89 21.33
N SER A 8 -43.93 -13.97 22.20
CA SER A 8 -44.11 -12.55 21.86
C SER A 8 -42.75 -11.87 21.76
N SER A 9 -41.93 -12.27 20.79
CA SER A 9 -40.83 -11.45 20.31
C SER A 9 -41.33 -10.72 19.08
N GLU A 10 -42.05 -9.62 19.28
CA GLU A 10 -42.28 -8.65 18.21
C GLU A 10 -40.93 -8.31 17.57
N PRO A 11 -40.81 -8.33 16.23
CA PRO A 11 -39.67 -7.75 15.56
C PRO A 11 -39.63 -6.27 15.92
N ARG A 12 -38.77 -5.87 16.86
CA ARG A 12 -38.47 -4.45 17.06
C ARG A 12 -38.02 -3.93 15.71
N THR A 13 -38.86 -3.11 15.08
CA THR A 13 -38.46 -2.32 13.92
C THR A 13 -37.15 -1.63 14.29
N PRO A 14 -36.07 -1.80 13.51
CA PRO A 14 -34.81 -1.15 13.83
C PRO A 14 -35.09 0.35 13.88
N LEU A 15 -34.83 0.98 15.04
CA LEU A 15 -34.99 2.42 15.20
C LEU A 15 -34.25 3.11 14.06
N GLN A 16 -34.95 4.00 13.35
CA GLN A 16 -34.37 4.74 12.25
C GLN A 16 -33.14 5.51 12.74
N PRO A 17 -32.01 5.47 12.01
CA PRO A 17 -30.81 6.20 12.39
C PRO A 17 -31.12 7.71 12.46
N ALA A 18 -30.57 8.39 13.46
CA ALA A 18 -30.84 9.81 13.70
C ALA A 18 -30.30 10.75 12.61
N LEU A 19 -29.33 10.28 11.81
CA LEU A 19 -28.66 11.02 10.75
C LEU A 19 -28.56 10.15 9.49
N SER A 20 -28.69 10.76 8.32
CA SER A 20 -28.43 10.08 7.05
C SER A 20 -26.94 9.69 6.95
N LEU A 21 -26.65 8.55 6.32
CA LEU A 21 -25.28 8.04 6.16
C LEU A 21 -24.29 9.09 5.59
N PRO A 22 -24.65 9.91 4.56
CA PRO A 22 -23.75 10.91 4.04
C PRO A 22 -23.43 12.02 5.04
N LEU A 23 -24.43 12.48 5.81
CA LEU A 23 -24.25 13.53 6.80
C LEU A 23 -23.41 13.03 7.99
N ALA A 24 -23.66 11.81 8.44
CA ALA A 24 -22.85 11.18 9.49
C ALA A 24 -21.40 10.97 9.03
N SER A 25 -21.20 10.58 7.77
CA SER A 25 -19.86 10.45 7.17
C SER A 25 -19.14 11.79 7.09
N LEU A 26 -19.83 12.86 6.70
CA LEU A 26 -19.27 14.21 6.65
C LEU A 26 -18.82 14.69 8.03
N LEU A 27 -19.66 14.53 9.05
CA LEU A 27 -19.31 14.90 10.43
C LEU A 27 -18.11 14.09 10.94
N GLY A 28 -18.07 12.78 10.65
CA GLY A 28 -16.94 11.93 10.99
C GLY A 28 -15.66 12.34 10.25
N THR A 29 -15.76 12.71 8.97
CA THR A 29 -14.61 13.21 8.19
C THR A 29 -14.10 14.55 8.74
N LEU A 30 -14.99 15.47 9.12
CA LEU A 30 -14.62 16.73 9.76
C LEU A 30 -13.88 16.47 11.07
N TYR A 31 -14.37 15.53 11.89
CA TYR A 31 -13.70 15.11 13.11
C TYR A 31 -12.31 14.55 12.84
N VAL A 32 -12.15 13.65 11.85
CA VAL A 32 -10.85 13.08 11.47
C VAL A 32 -9.89 14.15 10.99
N LEU A 33 -10.34 15.09 10.16
CA LEU A 33 -9.53 16.22 9.69
C LEU A 33 -9.07 17.10 10.85
N LEU A 34 -9.96 17.39 11.79
CA LEU A 34 -9.62 18.16 13.00
C LEU A 34 -8.62 17.41 13.87
N ALA A 35 -8.82 16.10 14.10
CA ALA A 35 -7.90 15.26 14.85
C ALA A 35 -6.50 15.21 14.20
N LEU A 36 -6.43 15.06 12.87
CA LEU A 36 -5.18 15.12 12.11
C LEU A 36 -4.51 16.49 12.21
N GLY A 37 -5.28 17.58 12.10
CA GLY A 37 -4.76 18.94 12.28
C GLY A 37 -4.19 19.18 13.67
N ILE A 38 -4.84 18.64 14.71
CA ILE A 38 -4.32 18.72 16.09
C ILE A 38 -3.01 17.92 16.19
N LEU A 39 -2.99 16.67 15.73
CA LEU A 39 -1.84 15.77 15.90
C LEU A 39 -0.62 16.17 15.04
N LEU A 40 -0.84 16.60 13.80
CA LEU A 40 0.23 16.85 12.83
C LEU A 40 0.69 18.31 12.81
N PHE A 41 -0.15 19.25 13.25
CA PHE A 41 0.16 20.68 13.20
C PHE A 41 0.14 21.33 14.59
N ALA A 42 -0.98 21.28 15.31
CA ALA A 42 -1.12 22.05 16.56
C ALA A 42 -0.19 21.54 17.67
N LEU A 43 -0.21 20.23 17.94
CA LEU A 43 0.57 19.61 19.01
C LEU A 43 2.09 19.77 18.79
N PRO A 44 2.66 19.49 17.60
CA PRO A 44 4.09 19.69 17.36
C PRO A 44 4.49 21.17 17.46
N GLN A 45 3.67 22.09 16.96
CA GLN A 45 3.96 23.53 17.03
C GLN A 45 3.99 24.04 18.47
N LEU A 46 3.00 23.66 19.29
CA LEU A 46 2.94 24.04 20.70
C LEU A 46 4.12 23.45 21.49
N TRP A 47 4.46 22.19 21.23
CA TRP A 47 5.60 21.53 21.86
C TRP A 47 6.92 22.23 21.55
N ASN A 48 7.19 22.51 20.27
CA ASN A 48 8.42 23.17 19.85
C ASN A 48 8.51 24.63 20.31
N ARG A 49 7.37 25.31 20.47
CA ARG A 49 7.34 26.70 20.94
C ARG A 49 7.55 26.82 22.45
N TYR A 50 6.96 25.93 23.25
CA TYR A 50 6.90 26.09 24.70
C TYR A 50 7.74 25.08 25.48
N ILE A 51 7.85 23.83 25.02
CA ILE A 51 8.48 22.75 25.76
C ILE A 51 9.93 22.53 25.32
N PHE A 52 10.17 22.46 24.01
CA PHE A 52 11.51 22.23 23.46
C PHE A 52 12.57 23.23 23.98
N PRO A 53 12.31 24.55 24.06
CA PRO A 53 13.30 25.50 24.56
C PRO A 53 13.68 25.29 26.03
N LEU A 54 12.84 24.62 26.82
CA LEU A 54 13.08 24.31 28.23
C LEU A 54 13.92 23.05 28.43
N LEU A 55 13.91 22.12 27.47
CA LEU A 55 14.57 20.82 27.59
C LEU A 55 16.06 20.88 27.25
N GLY A 56 16.47 21.73 26.31
CA GLY A 56 17.88 21.96 25.94
C GLY A 56 18.59 20.81 25.21
N ASP A 57 18.10 19.56 25.35
CA ASP A 57 18.66 18.35 24.71
C ASP A 57 17.63 17.66 23.80
N ARG A 58 18.09 17.25 22.61
CA ARG A 58 17.29 16.52 21.61
C ARG A 58 16.93 15.11 22.06
N LEU A 59 17.77 14.41 22.82
CA LEU A 59 17.45 13.04 23.25
C LEU A 59 16.28 13.02 24.24
N VAL A 60 16.31 13.93 25.20
CA VAL A 60 15.23 14.09 26.19
C VAL A 60 13.92 14.51 25.52
N ASP A 61 14.00 15.40 24.53
CA ASP A 61 12.85 15.81 23.71
C ASP A 61 12.14 14.60 23.07
N TRP A 62 12.89 13.73 22.38
CA TRP A 62 12.32 12.54 21.75
C TRP A 62 11.67 11.58 22.75
N ILE A 63 12.31 11.36 23.91
CA ILE A 63 11.79 10.45 24.94
C ILE A 63 10.48 10.98 25.53
N LEU A 64 10.34 12.29 25.70
CA LEU A 64 9.14 12.92 26.25
C LEU A 64 8.05 13.13 25.18
N TRP A 65 8.42 13.35 23.93
CA TRP A 65 7.48 13.58 22.84
C TRP A 65 6.66 12.33 22.49
N LEU A 66 7.30 11.16 22.42
CA LEU A 66 6.66 9.88 22.06
C LEU A 66 5.46 9.49 22.97
N PRO A 67 5.56 9.52 24.31
CA PRO A 67 4.42 9.23 25.17
C PRO A 67 3.31 10.29 25.04
N VAL A 68 3.67 11.56 24.80
CA VAL A 68 2.69 12.64 24.64
C VAL A 68 1.89 12.48 23.36
N ILE A 69 2.54 12.24 22.22
CA ILE A 69 1.85 12.04 20.94
C ILE A 69 1.02 10.75 20.94
N SER A 70 1.50 9.68 21.57
CA SER A 70 0.73 8.43 21.69
C SER A 70 -0.49 8.58 22.61
N ALA A 71 -0.36 9.28 23.74
CA ALA A 71 -1.48 9.60 24.62
C ALA A 71 -2.51 10.50 23.94
N ALA A 72 -2.08 11.54 23.21
CA ALA A 72 -2.96 12.41 22.44
C ALA A 72 -3.72 11.61 21.36
N THR A 73 -3.03 10.73 20.64
CA THR A 73 -3.62 9.85 19.63
C THR A 73 -4.65 8.91 20.26
N ALA A 74 -4.30 8.24 21.36
CA ALA A 74 -5.22 7.35 22.08
C ALA A 74 -6.45 8.10 22.61
N GLY A 75 -6.28 9.31 23.16
CA GLY A 75 -7.37 10.16 23.63
C GLY A 75 -8.34 10.55 22.50
N LEU A 76 -7.82 10.95 21.34
CA LEU A 76 -8.64 11.28 20.17
C LEU A 76 -9.33 10.05 19.58
N LEU A 77 -8.70 8.88 19.57
CA LEU A 77 -9.35 7.65 19.13
C LEU A 77 -10.45 7.22 20.10
N TRP A 78 -10.21 7.31 21.40
CA TRP A 78 -11.21 7.03 22.43
C TRP A 78 -12.41 7.97 22.32
N LEU A 79 -12.16 9.28 22.21
CA LEU A 79 -13.21 10.28 22.05
C LEU A 79 -14.02 10.05 20.77
N GLY A 80 -13.35 9.76 19.65
CA GLY A 80 -14.02 9.43 18.39
C GLY A 80 -14.88 8.18 18.49
N ASN A 81 -14.40 7.12 19.14
CA ASN A 81 -15.17 5.89 19.33
C ASN A 81 -16.32 6.05 20.33
N SER A 82 -16.15 6.89 21.35
CA SER A 82 -17.20 7.25 22.31
C SER A 82 -18.32 8.01 21.61
N LEU A 83 -17.98 8.98 20.75
CA LEU A 83 -18.96 9.69 19.92
C LEU A 83 -19.65 8.73 18.93
N ALA A 84 -18.90 7.82 18.32
CA ALA A 84 -19.41 6.88 17.32
C ALA A 84 -20.41 5.85 17.87
N SER A 85 -20.36 5.57 19.18
CA SER A 85 -21.20 4.54 19.82
C SER A 85 -22.66 4.97 20.00
N TYR A 86 -22.98 6.26 19.84
CA TYR A 86 -24.35 6.76 19.94
C TYR A 86 -25.08 6.73 18.57
N ARG A 87 -25.93 5.73 18.36
CA ARG A 87 -27.00 5.69 17.32
C ARG A 87 -26.55 5.94 15.86
N MET A 88 -25.41 5.41 15.44
CA MET A 88 -24.91 5.68 14.08
C MET A 88 -25.31 4.61 13.04
N PRO A 89 -25.47 5.02 11.76
CA PRO A 89 -25.83 4.11 10.67
C PRO A 89 -24.74 3.06 10.40
N ARG A 90 -25.13 1.88 9.91
CA ARG A 90 -24.19 0.87 9.40
C ARG A 90 -23.38 1.45 8.23
N GLY A 91 -22.08 1.19 8.16
CA GLY A 91 -21.21 1.71 7.11
C GLY A 91 -20.59 3.08 7.41
N LEU A 92 -20.72 3.61 8.63
CA LEU A 92 -20.14 4.90 9.01
C LEU A 92 -18.63 4.95 8.79
N ARG A 93 -17.88 3.93 9.26
CA ARG A 93 -16.41 3.96 9.22
C ARG A 93 -15.92 3.92 7.78
N GLY A 94 -16.56 3.09 6.96
CA GLY A 94 -16.33 3.05 5.51
C GLY A 94 -16.72 4.37 4.82
N GLY A 95 -17.83 4.98 5.22
CA GLY A 95 -18.30 6.26 4.70
C GLY A 95 -17.37 7.44 5.03
N VAL A 96 -16.86 7.51 6.26
CA VAL A 96 -15.87 8.51 6.69
C VAL A 96 -14.58 8.39 5.87
N LEU A 97 -14.07 7.16 5.67
CA LEU A 97 -12.89 6.94 4.83
C LEU A 97 -13.17 7.37 3.39
N LEU A 98 -14.29 6.92 2.81
CA LEU A 98 -14.65 7.23 1.42
C LEU A 98 -14.75 8.74 1.21
N MET A 99 -15.46 9.43 2.10
CA MET A 99 -15.61 10.89 2.08
C MET A 99 -14.26 11.61 2.23
N PHE A 100 -13.42 11.19 3.19
CA PHE A 100 -12.08 11.75 3.37
C PHE A 100 -11.22 11.61 2.12
N VAL A 101 -11.13 10.38 1.57
CA VAL A 101 -10.33 10.10 0.37
C VAL A 101 -10.88 10.83 -0.84
N GLY A 102 -12.20 10.85 -1.04
CA GLY A 102 -12.78 11.53 -2.19
C GLY A 102 -12.68 13.05 -2.10
N LEU A 103 -12.81 13.66 -0.92
CA LEU A 103 -12.53 15.09 -0.73
C LEU A 103 -11.05 15.41 -0.98
N PHE A 104 -10.13 14.57 -0.49
CA PHE A 104 -8.71 14.72 -0.75
C PHE A 104 -8.39 14.63 -2.24
N LEU A 105 -8.90 13.62 -2.94
CA LEU A 105 -8.70 13.47 -4.39
C LEU A 105 -9.34 14.61 -5.19
N LEU A 106 -10.53 15.07 -4.80
CA LEU A 106 -11.18 16.23 -5.42
C LEU A 106 -10.31 17.47 -5.25
N PHE A 107 -9.83 17.74 -4.03
CA PHE A 107 -8.95 18.87 -3.76
C PHE A 107 -7.65 18.76 -4.58
N GLN A 108 -7.00 17.60 -4.60
CA GLN A 108 -5.74 17.41 -5.31
C GLN A 108 -5.90 17.53 -6.83
N THR A 109 -6.97 16.99 -7.41
CA THR A 109 -7.25 17.08 -8.85
C THR A 109 -7.59 18.51 -9.27
N TRP A 110 -8.45 19.19 -8.51
CA TRP A 110 -8.77 20.59 -8.74
C TRP A 110 -7.56 21.50 -8.58
N ARG A 111 -6.78 21.32 -7.51
CA ARG A 111 -5.54 22.07 -7.27
C ARG A 111 -4.54 21.87 -8.40
N TRP A 112 -4.29 20.62 -8.81
CA TRP A 112 -3.38 20.32 -9.91
C TRP A 112 -3.82 21.00 -11.22
N LEU A 113 -5.11 20.92 -11.54
CA LEU A 113 -5.68 21.57 -12.72
C LEU A 113 -5.54 23.10 -12.68
N SER A 114 -5.82 23.70 -11.52
CA SER A 114 -5.73 25.14 -11.35
C SER A 114 -4.28 25.64 -11.48
N LEU A 115 -3.31 24.93 -10.88
CA LEU A 115 -1.89 25.27 -10.98
C LEU A 115 -1.31 25.08 -12.39
N TYR A 116 -1.94 24.24 -13.21
CA TYR A 116 -1.56 24.06 -14.61
C TYR A 116 -2.08 25.20 -15.51
N LEU A 117 -3.24 25.78 -15.16
CA LEU A 117 -3.95 26.80 -15.92
C LEU A 117 -3.85 28.18 -15.26
N ASN A 118 -2.63 28.63 -14.94
CA ASN A 118 -2.38 29.86 -14.17
C ASN A 118 -2.71 31.18 -14.92
N ASP A 119 -3.20 31.11 -16.16
CA ASP A 119 -3.65 32.29 -16.89
C ASP A 119 -5.03 32.77 -16.41
N VAL A 120 -5.34 34.06 -16.57
CA VAL A 120 -6.66 34.64 -16.26
C VAL A 120 -7.84 33.83 -16.84
N PRO A 121 -7.84 33.43 -18.14
CA PRO A 121 -8.88 32.52 -18.65
C PRO A 121 -8.82 31.12 -18.02
N GLY A 122 -7.63 30.63 -17.68
CA GLY A 122 -7.42 29.35 -17.02
C GLY A 122 -8.01 29.27 -15.60
N ILE A 123 -8.00 30.38 -14.87
CA ILE A 123 -8.65 30.53 -13.56
C ILE A 123 -10.16 30.31 -13.69
N ILE A 124 -10.81 30.92 -14.69
CA ILE A 124 -12.26 30.79 -14.90
C ILE A 124 -12.61 29.34 -15.26
N VAL A 125 -11.84 28.72 -16.15
CA VAL A 125 -12.05 27.33 -16.58
C VAL A 125 -11.84 26.36 -15.41
N SER A 126 -10.77 26.51 -14.64
CA SER A 126 -10.48 25.64 -13.49
C SER A 126 -11.49 25.83 -12.35
N ALA A 127 -12.02 27.03 -12.13
CA ALA A 127 -13.12 27.28 -11.20
C ALA A 127 -14.42 26.59 -11.66
N ALA A 128 -14.78 26.69 -12.94
CA ALA A 128 -15.95 26.01 -13.51
C ALA A 128 -15.84 24.48 -13.39
N ILE A 129 -14.65 23.92 -13.69
CA ILE A 129 -14.39 22.49 -13.53
C ILE A 129 -14.44 22.08 -12.06
N GLY A 130 -13.87 22.87 -11.15
CA GLY A 130 -13.95 22.64 -9.71
C GLY A 130 -15.40 22.56 -9.20
N LEU A 131 -16.26 23.49 -9.63
CA LEU A 131 -17.69 23.45 -9.31
C LEU A 131 -18.38 22.21 -9.89
N GLY A 132 -18.04 21.83 -11.12
CA GLY A 132 -18.51 20.59 -11.75
C GLY A 132 -18.12 19.34 -10.95
N LEU A 133 -16.86 19.26 -10.49
CA LEU A 133 -16.36 18.16 -9.66
C LEU A 133 -17.07 18.11 -8.30
N ILE A 134 -17.31 19.25 -7.66
CA ILE A 134 -18.09 19.34 -6.41
C ILE A 134 -19.51 18.84 -6.62
N TYR A 135 -20.18 19.26 -7.70
CA TYR A 135 -21.52 18.78 -8.04
C TYR A 135 -21.56 17.26 -8.25
N LEU A 136 -20.60 16.71 -9.01
CA LEU A 136 -20.49 15.27 -9.23
C LEU A 136 -20.22 14.50 -7.93
N ALA A 137 -19.36 15.03 -7.06
CA ALA A 137 -19.10 14.45 -5.75
C ALA A 137 -20.38 14.45 -4.89
N LEU A 138 -21.08 15.59 -4.78
CA LEU A 138 -22.34 15.68 -4.05
C LEU A 138 -23.39 14.68 -4.59
N ARG A 139 -23.50 14.56 -5.91
CA ARG A 139 -24.39 13.59 -6.56
C ARG A 139 -23.99 12.15 -6.26
N PHE A 140 -22.69 11.86 -6.24
CA PHE A 140 -22.18 10.53 -5.92
C PHE A 140 -22.46 10.15 -4.46
N TYR A 141 -22.14 11.05 -3.51
CA TYR A 141 -22.30 10.81 -2.07
C TYR A 141 -23.76 10.76 -1.60
N THR A 142 -24.65 11.48 -2.28
CA THR A 142 -26.10 11.38 -2.02
C THR A 142 -26.75 10.16 -2.68
N GLY A 143 -26.04 9.51 -3.61
CA GLY A 143 -26.53 8.32 -4.31
C GLY A 143 -26.39 7.00 -3.54
N ALA A 144 -27.16 6.00 -3.96
CA ALA A 144 -27.11 4.64 -3.39
C ALA A 144 -25.76 3.92 -3.63
N THR A 145 -24.98 4.36 -4.63
CA THR A 145 -23.67 3.77 -4.92
C THR A 145 -22.67 4.05 -3.81
N ALA A 146 -22.54 5.31 -3.34
CA ALA A 146 -21.63 5.63 -2.24
C ALA A 146 -21.99 4.87 -0.96
N ALA A 147 -23.28 4.73 -0.65
CA ALA A 147 -23.73 3.94 0.49
C ALA A 147 -23.33 2.46 0.40
N ARG A 148 -23.49 1.84 -0.78
CA ARG A 148 -23.06 0.44 -1.00
C ARG A 148 -21.55 0.26 -0.83
N TRP A 149 -20.76 1.19 -1.36
CA TRP A 149 -19.30 1.16 -1.19
C TRP A 149 -18.89 1.35 0.27
N ALA A 150 -19.52 2.30 0.98
CA ALA A 150 -19.27 2.54 2.40
C ALA A 150 -19.56 1.29 3.26
N ILE A 151 -20.69 0.62 3.01
CA ILE A 151 -21.05 -0.63 3.70
C ILE A 151 -20.05 -1.74 3.36
N SER A 152 -19.73 -1.94 2.07
CA SER A 152 -18.78 -2.97 1.63
C SER A 152 -17.39 -2.79 2.25
N LEU A 153 -16.89 -1.55 2.34
CA LEU A 153 -15.60 -1.26 2.99
C LEU A 153 -15.61 -1.62 4.48
N GLU A 154 -16.74 -1.41 5.17
CA GLU A 154 -16.90 -1.77 6.58
C GLU A 154 -17.02 -3.29 6.77
N GLU A 155 -17.77 -3.98 5.91
CA GLU A 155 -17.99 -5.43 5.94
C GLU A 155 -16.73 -6.24 5.63
N GLN A 156 -15.80 -5.71 4.83
CA GLN A 156 -14.46 -6.28 4.65
C GLN A 156 -13.66 -6.34 5.97
N GLY A 157 -14.09 -5.57 6.97
CA GLY A 157 -13.58 -5.63 8.33
C GLY A 157 -12.36 -4.76 8.59
N TRP A 158 -11.85 -3.99 7.60
CA TRP A 158 -10.62 -3.20 7.71
C TRP A 158 -10.54 -2.34 8.98
N PHE A 159 -11.67 -1.82 9.45
CA PHE A 159 -11.77 -0.94 10.62
C PHE A 159 -12.06 -1.65 11.95
N SER A 160 -11.92 -2.98 12.01
CA SER A 160 -12.04 -3.77 13.25
C SER A 160 -10.67 -4.20 13.74
N LEU A 161 -10.48 -4.19 15.06
CA LEU A 161 -9.29 -4.72 15.74
C LEU A 161 -9.40 -6.23 16.01
N ALA A 162 -10.51 -6.86 15.63
CA ALA A 162 -10.74 -8.27 15.89
C ALA A 162 -9.87 -9.15 14.98
N SER A 163 -9.16 -10.10 15.58
CA SER A 163 -8.36 -11.07 14.84
C SER A 163 -9.24 -12.19 14.29
N TYR A 164 -9.26 -12.35 12.97
CA TYR A 164 -10.00 -13.42 12.31
C TYR A 164 -9.28 -14.78 12.44
N LYS A 165 -9.89 -15.74 13.15
CA LYS A 165 -9.38 -17.11 13.36
C LYS A 165 -7.89 -17.16 13.73
N ALA A 166 -7.52 -16.52 14.84
CA ALA A 166 -6.12 -16.30 15.24
C ALA A 166 -5.28 -17.57 15.47
N THR A 167 -5.91 -18.74 15.60
CA THR A 167 -5.23 -20.01 15.87
C THR A 167 -4.75 -20.73 14.61
N LEU A 168 -5.32 -20.44 13.44
CA LEU A 168 -5.05 -21.12 12.17
C LEU A 168 -4.10 -20.33 11.28
N GLY A 169 -3.33 -21.02 10.43
CA GLY A 169 -2.48 -20.38 9.42
C GLY A 169 -1.31 -19.55 10.00
N LYS A 170 -0.86 -19.85 11.22
CA LYS A 170 0.05 -18.94 11.97
C LYS A 170 1.38 -18.73 11.27
N ARG A 171 1.95 -19.76 10.66
CA ARG A 171 3.29 -19.68 10.06
C ARG A 171 3.24 -18.81 8.82
N LEU A 172 2.32 -19.10 7.90
CA LEU A 172 2.24 -18.35 6.65
C LEU A 172 1.87 -16.90 6.91
N ARG A 173 0.90 -16.65 7.82
CA ARG A 173 0.51 -15.29 8.23
C ARG A 173 1.66 -14.47 8.77
N ARG A 174 2.47 -15.03 9.67
CA ARG A 174 3.65 -14.34 10.23
C ARG A 174 4.69 -14.03 9.14
N MET A 175 4.95 -14.98 8.24
CA MET A 175 5.89 -14.76 7.13
C MET A 175 5.39 -13.68 6.16
N THR A 176 4.10 -13.68 5.81
CA THR A 176 3.50 -12.63 4.96
C THR A 176 3.54 -11.27 5.64
N THR A 177 3.23 -11.21 6.94
CA THR A 177 3.34 -9.98 7.75
C THR A 177 4.79 -9.45 7.71
N LEU A 178 5.77 -10.32 7.97
CA LEU A 178 7.19 -9.96 7.91
C LEU A 178 7.60 -9.52 6.51
N GLY A 179 7.13 -10.19 5.45
CA GLY A 179 7.43 -9.81 4.06
C GLY A 179 6.90 -8.42 3.71
N ILE A 180 5.64 -8.11 4.03
CA ILE A 180 5.06 -6.79 3.79
C ILE A 180 5.78 -5.73 4.62
N ALA A 181 6.09 -6.03 5.89
CA ALA A 181 6.80 -5.12 6.77
C ALA A 181 8.22 -4.85 6.26
N LEU A 182 8.95 -5.88 5.83
CA LEU A 182 10.30 -5.74 5.31
C LEU A 182 10.31 -4.87 4.04
N VAL A 183 9.44 -5.16 3.07
CA VAL A 183 9.33 -4.34 1.85
C VAL A 183 9.00 -2.89 2.18
N GLY A 184 7.99 -2.65 3.03
CA GLY A 184 7.59 -1.28 3.38
C GLY A 184 8.64 -0.53 4.19
N LEU A 185 9.27 -1.15 5.19
CA LEU A 185 10.31 -0.52 6.02
C LEU A 185 11.59 -0.27 5.21
N THR A 186 11.99 -1.19 4.33
CA THR A 186 13.12 -0.94 3.41
C THR A 186 12.81 0.18 2.42
N GLY A 187 11.57 0.31 1.95
CA GLY A 187 11.13 1.43 1.13
C GLY A 187 11.25 2.77 1.86
N ILE A 188 10.84 2.82 3.13
CA ILE A 188 10.97 4.03 3.97
C ILE A 188 12.44 4.38 4.22
N TYR A 189 13.28 3.37 4.52
CA TYR A 189 14.72 3.56 4.66
C TYR A 189 15.34 4.15 3.38
N SER A 190 14.96 3.63 2.21
CA SER A 190 15.40 4.17 0.92
C SER A 190 14.98 5.63 0.70
N LEU A 191 13.74 5.99 1.07
CA LEU A 191 13.24 7.37 0.99
C LEU A 191 14.04 8.34 1.89
N GLU A 192 14.41 7.90 3.09
CA GLU A 192 15.20 8.69 4.03
C GLU A 192 16.64 8.88 3.54
N GLN A 193 17.28 7.81 3.06
CA GLN A 193 18.62 7.85 2.49
C GLN A 193 18.71 8.79 1.28
N GLN A 194 17.68 8.83 0.43
CA GLN A 194 17.63 9.67 -0.76
C GLN A 194 17.24 11.13 -0.46
N SER A 195 16.85 11.47 0.77
CA SER A 195 16.41 12.81 1.17
C SER A 195 15.35 13.44 0.24
N VAL A 196 14.46 12.60 -0.31
CA VAL A 196 13.39 13.03 -1.24
C VAL A 196 12.31 13.84 -0.52
N LEU A 197 12.22 13.70 0.80
CA LEU A 197 11.19 14.35 1.60
C LEU A 197 11.54 15.81 1.91
N PRO A 198 10.63 16.77 1.67
CA PRO A 198 10.85 18.17 2.01
C PRO A 198 10.88 18.37 3.53
N GLU A 199 11.53 19.43 3.99
CA GLU A 199 11.57 19.78 5.42
C GLU A 199 10.17 20.15 5.95
N HIS A 200 9.45 20.99 5.19
CA HIS A 200 8.08 21.40 5.46
C HIS A 200 7.20 21.01 4.27
N TRP A 201 6.05 20.39 4.54
CA TRP A 201 5.07 20.10 3.50
C TRP A 201 4.17 21.31 3.33
N VAL A 202 4.34 22.02 2.22
CA VAL A 202 3.50 23.15 1.83
C VAL A 202 2.66 22.76 0.62
N ALA A 203 1.38 23.09 0.67
CA ALA A 203 0.43 22.96 -0.42
C ALA A 203 0.13 24.36 -0.96
N GLU A 204 0.56 24.63 -2.18
CA GLU A 204 0.20 25.88 -2.88
C GLU A 204 -1.31 25.90 -3.14
N LEU A 205 -1.94 27.00 -2.75
CA LEU A 205 -3.36 27.20 -3.00
C LEU A 205 -3.57 27.71 -4.43
N PRO A 206 -4.67 27.31 -5.08
CA PRO A 206 -5.01 27.84 -6.39
C PRO A 206 -5.27 29.35 -6.33
N PHE A 207 -5.16 30.03 -7.48
CA PHE A 207 -5.48 31.47 -7.66
C PHE A 207 -4.60 32.45 -6.88
N ASP A 208 -3.32 32.14 -6.70
CA ASP A 208 -2.36 32.98 -5.95
C ASP A 208 -2.85 33.34 -4.53
N LEU A 209 -3.68 32.50 -3.92
CA LEU A 209 -4.16 32.66 -2.54
C LEU A 209 -3.06 32.39 -1.49
N GLY A 210 -1.83 32.15 -1.94
CA GLY A 210 -0.68 31.83 -1.11
C GLY A 210 -0.46 30.33 -0.93
N SER A 211 0.18 29.95 0.16
CA SER A 211 0.55 28.57 0.42
C SER A 211 0.11 28.13 1.82
N LEU A 212 -0.38 26.91 1.91
CA LEU A 212 -0.88 26.32 3.14
C LEU A 212 0.13 25.30 3.66
N LEU A 213 0.67 25.56 4.85
CA LEU A 213 1.59 24.64 5.51
C LEU A 213 0.80 23.49 6.14
N LEU A 214 0.91 22.30 5.55
CA LEU A 214 0.20 21.09 5.98
C LEU A 214 0.93 20.40 7.13
N ILE A 215 2.24 20.17 6.97
CA ILE A 215 3.05 19.44 7.92
C ILE A 215 4.35 20.23 8.17
N PRO A 216 4.53 20.85 9.34
CA PRO A 216 5.71 21.66 9.65
C PRO A 216 7.03 20.87 9.62
N GLN A 217 6.98 19.59 10.03
CA GLN A 217 8.15 18.72 10.20
C GLN A 217 8.00 17.47 9.32
N ALA A 218 7.83 17.69 8.02
CA ALA A 218 7.51 16.64 7.07
C ALA A 218 8.62 15.59 6.99
N ARG A 219 9.89 16.02 6.96
CA ARG A 219 11.06 15.12 6.87
C ARG A 219 11.11 14.07 7.99
N THR A 220 10.66 14.43 9.20
CA THR A 220 10.71 13.55 10.37
C THR A 220 9.39 12.83 10.61
N THR A 221 8.26 13.53 10.47
CA THR A 221 6.94 12.98 10.77
C THR A 221 6.47 11.99 9.71
N LEU A 222 6.78 12.23 8.42
CA LEU A 222 6.33 11.35 7.34
C LEU A 222 6.92 9.94 7.43
N PRO A 223 8.25 9.72 7.60
CA PRO A 223 8.79 8.37 7.73
C PRO A 223 8.18 7.60 8.91
N ILE A 224 7.95 8.27 10.04
CA ILE A 224 7.33 7.67 11.23
C ILE A 224 5.88 7.28 10.94
N LEU A 225 5.10 8.18 10.34
CA LEU A 225 3.70 7.93 9.97
C LEU A 225 3.61 6.79 8.96
N LEU A 226 4.47 6.77 7.95
CA LEU A 226 4.56 5.70 6.96
C LEU A 226 4.96 4.38 7.63
N ALA A 227 5.90 4.37 8.57
CA ALA A 227 6.31 3.16 9.28
C ALA A 227 5.15 2.59 10.13
N VAL A 228 4.45 3.44 10.87
CA VAL A 228 3.26 3.04 11.64
C VAL A 228 2.17 2.51 10.71
N LEU A 229 1.92 3.19 9.59
CA LEU A 229 0.94 2.75 8.59
C LEU A 229 1.35 1.41 7.97
N THR A 230 2.62 1.23 7.59
CA THR A 230 3.15 -0.03 7.05
C THR A 230 3.00 -1.17 8.04
N LEU A 231 3.33 -0.96 9.32
CA LEU A 231 3.16 -1.98 10.35
C LEU A 231 1.68 -2.32 10.57
N TRP A 232 0.81 -1.31 10.59
CA TRP A 232 -0.63 -1.51 10.71
C TRP A 232 -1.20 -2.26 9.51
N VAL A 233 -0.86 -1.86 8.27
CA VAL A 233 -1.30 -2.54 7.04
C VAL A 233 -0.77 -3.96 6.98
N SER A 234 0.50 -4.17 7.32
CA SER A 234 1.13 -5.49 7.37
C SER A 234 0.38 -6.43 8.31
N TRP A 235 0.07 -5.98 9.52
CA TRP A 235 -0.74 -6.75 10.46
C TRP A 235 -2.19 -6.92 9.96
N ARG A 236 -2.83 -5.86 9.48
CA ARG A 236 -4.26 -5.86 9.16
C ARG A 236 -4.56 -6.69 7.92
N ALA A 237 -3.76 -6.58 6.86
CA ALA A 237 -3.98 -7.28 5.60
C ALA A 237 -4.17 -8.79 5.83
N VAL A 238 -3.30 -9.38 6.65
CA VAL A 238 -3.27 -10.81 6.99
C VAL A 238 -4.47 -11.28 7.82
N HIS A 239 -5.17 -10.36 8.49
CA HIS A 239 -6.38 -10.63 9.29
C HIS A 239 -7.68 -10.26 8.57
N VAL A 240 -7.65 -9.83 7.30
CA VAL A 240 -8.87 -9.57 6.52
C VAL A 240 -9.51 -10.93 6.18
N PRO A 241 -10.81 -11.16 6.43
CA PRO A 241 -11.41 -12.50 6.34
C PRO A 241 -11.14 -13.25 5.03
N THR A 242 -11.27 -12.58 3.88
CA THR A 242 -11.05 -13.18 2.55
C THR A 242 -9.61 -13.61 2.34
N PHE A 243 -8.64 -12.74 2.66
CA PHE A 243 -7.21 -13.04 2.52
C PHE A 243 -6.74 -14.04 3.59
N ALA A 244 -7.30 -13.94 4.80
CA ALA A 244 -6.99 -14.79 5.94
C ALA A 244 -7.41 -16.25 5.70
N GLU A 245 -8.54 -16.48 5.03
CA GLU A 245 -8.99 -17.81 4.58
C GLU A 245 -8.08 -18.36 3.47
N PHE A 246 -7.70 -17.51 2.50
CA PHE A 246 -6.73 -17.90 1.47
C PHE A 246 -5.41 -18.39 2.08
N LEU A 247 -4.83 -17.64 3.03
CA LEU A 247 -3.60 -18.04 3.70
C LEU A 247 -3.75 -19.32 4.52
N ILE A 248 -4.90 -19.54 5.18
CA ILE A 248 -5.16 -20.81 5.88
C ILE A 248 -5.19 -21.98 4.89
N ALA A 249 -5.89 -21.82 3.76
CA ALA A 249 -5.98 -22.85 2.73
C ALA A 249 -4.62 -23.13 2.10
N THR A 250 -3.82 -22.10 1.81
CA THR A 250 -2.45 -22.27 1.30
C THR A 250 -1.55 -23.00 2.31
N GLU A 251 -1.64 -22.69 3.61
CA GLU A 251 -0.87 -23.44 4.62
C GLU A 251 -1.31 -24.90 4.71
N ALA A 252 -2.62 -25.17 4.61
CA ALA A 252 -3.14 -26.54 4.58
C ALA A 252 -2.68 -27.31 3.33
N GLU A 253 -2.60 -26.65 2.17
CA GLU A 253 -2.11 -27.27 0.94
C GLU A 253 -0.59 -27.50 1.00
N MET A 254 0.17 -26.54 1.53
CA MET A 254 1.62 -26.66 1.71
C MET A 254 2.00 -27.79 2.68
N ASN A 255 1.17 -28.07 3.68
CA ASN A 255 1.37 -29.21 4.60
C ASN A 255 1.17 -30.57 3.92
N LYS A 256 0.54 -30.64 2.74
CA LYS A 256 0.43 -31.87 1.94
C LYS A 256 1.67 -32.11 1.08
N VAL A 257 2.49 -31.08 0.87
CA VAL A 257 3.70 -31.17 0.04
C VAL A 257 4.82 -31.84 0.83
N ASN A 258 5.23 -33.02 0.37
CA ASN A 258 6.42 -33.68 0.89
C ASN A 258 7.66 -33.03 0.25
N TRP A 259 8.37 -32.20 1.02
CA TRP A 259 9.63 -31.61 0.57
C TRP A 259 10.72 -32.68 0.46
N PRO A 260 11.46 -32.75 -0.66
CA PRO A 260 12.49 -33.77 -0.86
C PRO A 260 13.59 -33.61 0.18
N THR A 261 14.10 -34.74 0.68
CA THR A 261 15.27 -34.72 1.55
C THR A 261 16.50 -34.24 0.78
N ARG A 262 17.52 -33.73 1.48
CA ARG A 262 18.77 -33.26 0.83
C ARG A 262 19.41 -34.33 -0.07
N ARG A 263 19.27 -35.61 0.30
CA ARG A 263 19.79 -36.74 -0.50
C ARG A 263 18.99 -36.94 -1.78
N GLN A 264 17.66 -36.88 -1.71
CA GLN A 264 16.79 -36.99 -2.87
C GLN A 264 17.00 -35.82 -3.83
N LEU A 265 17.09 -34.59 -3.30
CA LEU A 265 17.40 -33.40 -4.10
C LEU A 265 18.75 -33.55 -4.83
N ALA A 266 19.78 -34.08 -4.16
CA ALA A 266 21.08 -34.32 -4.77
C ALA A 266 21.02 -35.41 -5.86
N GLN A 267 20.28 -36.50 -5.63
CA GLN A 267 20.06 -37.54 -6.63
C GLN A 267 19.38 -37.00 -7.88
N ASP A 268 18.28 -36.27 -7.70
CA ASP A 268 17.53 -35.66 -8.82
C ASP A 268 18.41 -34.66 -9.58
N THR A 269 19.18 -33.83 -8.87
CA THR A 269 20.11 -32.87 -9.48
C THR A 269 21.23 -33.56 -10.25
N VAL A 270 21.83 -34.63 -9.71
CA VAL A 270 22.90 -35.40 -10.38
C VAL A 270 22.37 -36.07 -11.64
N VAL A 271 21.15 -36.62 -11.60
CA VAL A 271 20.51 -37.21 -12.79
C VAL A 271 20.32 -36.16 -13.88
N VAL A 272 19.75 -34.99 -13.55
CA VAL A 272 19.56 -33.89 -14.51
C VAL A 272 20.89 -33.38 -15.05
N LEU A 273 21.90 -33.20 -14.20
CA LEU A 273 23.22 -32.74 -14.61
C LEU A 273 23.91 -33.75 -15.54
N THR A 274 23.77 -35.05 -15.25
CA THR A 274 24.37 -36.12 -16.05
C THR A 274 23.69 -36.24 -17.41
N THR A 275 22.35 -36.17 -17.48
CA THR A 275 21.62 -36.25 -18.75
C THR A 275 21.88 -35.04 -19.64
N THR A 276 21.91 -33.83 -19.06
CA THR A 276 22.24 -32.60 -19.79
C THR A 276 23.70 -32.59 -20.26
N LEU A 277 24.64 -33.09 -19.46
CA LEU A 277 26.05 -33.24 -19.85
C LEU A 277 26.21 -34.25 -21.00
N LEU A 278 25.56 -35.42 -20.92
CA LEU A 278 25.63 -36.43 -21.97
C LEU A 278 25.06 -35.89 -23.28
N LEU A 279 23.93 -35.20 -23.23
CA LEU A 279 23.35 -34.52 -24.39
C LEU A 279 24.30 -33.47 -24.96
N ALA A 280 24.96 -32.66 -24.13
CA ALA A 280 25.93 -31.67 -24.57
C ALA A 280 27.14 -32.31 -25.26
N VAL A 281 27.67 -33.41 -24.71
CA VAL A 281 28.77 -34.18 -25.32
C VAL A 281 28.34 -34.81 -26.64
N PHE A 282 27.13 -35.36 -26.71
CA PHE A 282 26.57 -35.92 -27.94
C PHE A 282 26.44 -34.85 -29.03
N LEU A 283 25.86 -33.68 -28.71
CA LEU A 283 25.75 -32.57 -29.65
C LEU A 283 27.13 -32.10 -30.12
N LEU A 284 28.09 -31.97 -29.20
CA LEU A 284 29.48 -31.62 -29.55
C LEU A 284 30.10 -32.66 -30.50
N ALA A 285 29.87 -33.95 -30.27
CA ALA A 285 30.37 -35.01 -31.15
C ALA A 285 29.73 -34.94 -32.54
N VAL A 286 28.42 -34.67 -32.61
CA VAL A 286 27.68 -34.47 -33.87
C VAL A 286 28.20 -33.23 -34.60
N ASP A 287 28.39 -32.11 -33.92
CA ASP A 287 28.93 -30.87 -34.49
C ASP A 287 30.35 -31.06 -35.04
N LEU A 288 31.22 -31.75 -34.29
CA LEU A 288 32.57 -32.09 -34.76
C LEU A 288 32.56 -33.06 -35.94
N PHE A 289 31.68 -34.07 -35.92
CA PHE A 289 31.52 -35.03 -37.02
C PHE A 289 31.07 -34.34 -38.30
N TRP A 290 30.04 -33.50 -38.22
CA TRP A 290 29.55 -32.73 -39.37
C TRP A 290 30.56 -31.68 -39.83
N GLY A 291 31.23 -30.99 -38.90
CA GLY A 291 32.31 -30.06 -39.22
C GLY A 291 33.45 -30.74 -39.99
N TRP A 292 33.91 -31.90 -39.53
CA TRP A 292 34.90 -32.71 -40.23
C TRP A 292 34.39 -33.19 -41.60
N LEU A 293 33.19 -33.75 -41.66
CA LEU A 293 32.62 -34.33 -42.89
C LEU A 293 32.44 -33.28 -44.00
N LEU A 294 31.92 -32.10 -43.63
CA LEU A 294 31.67 -31.00 -44.57
C LEU A 294 32.97 -30.25 -44.95
N SER A 295 34.03 -30.34 -44.14
CA SER A 295 35.35 -29.76 -44.46
C SER A 295 36.18 -30.58 -45.46
N ARG A 296 35.77 -31.81 -45.77
CA ARG A 296 36.51 -32.68 -46.67
C ARG A 296 36.43 -32.13 -48.11
N GLU A 297 37.57 -32.05 -48.77
CA GLU A 297 37.80 -31.39 -50.09
C GLU A 297 36.85 -31.79 -51.23
N ARG A 298 36.08 -32.87 -51.08
CA ARG A 298 35.08 -33.31 -52.08
C ARG A 298 33.72 -32.64 -51.96
N VAL A 299 33.37 -32.06 -50.80
CA VAL A 299 32.05 -31.47 -50.54
C VAL A 299 32.10 -29.94 -50.53
N GLY A 300 33.25 -29.33 -50.20
CA GLY A 300 33.57 -27.93 -50.57
C GLY A 300 32.67 -26.82 -50.04
N VAL A 301 31.93 -27.04 -48.94
CA VAL A 301 31.02 -26.03 -48.36
C VAL A 301 31.69 -25.19 -47.26
N LEU A 302 32.76 -25.68 -46.61
CA LEU A 302 33.50 -24.95 -45.57
C LEU A 302 35.01 -24.84 -45.91
N PRO A 303 35.65 -23.66 -45.80
CA PRO A 303 37.09 -23.52 -46.01
C PRO A 303 37.88 -24.34 -44.96
N PRO A 304 38.93 -25.07 -45.36
CA PRO A 304 39.74 -25.82 -44.40
C PRO A 304 40.50 -24.84 -43.48
N ALA A 305 40.49 -25.14 -42.18
CA ALA A 305 40.89 -24.24 -41.09
C ALA A 305 42.32 -23.66 -41.22
N ASN A 306 43.18 -24.30 -42.00
CA ASN A 306 44.55 -23.90 -42.30
C ASN A 306 44.69 -22.65 -43.19
N THR A 307 43.62 -22.18 -43.86
CA THR A 307 43.68 -20.94 -44.66
C THR A 307 43.28 -19.67 -43.88
N THR A 308 42.64 -19.79 -42.72
CA THR A 308 42.14 -18.60 -42.00
C THR A 308 43.13 -17.96 -41.03
N ALA A 309 44.28 -18.59 -40.77
CA ALA A 309 45.33 -17.98 -39.95
C ALA A 309 46.06 -16.83 -40.67
N GLU A 310 46.25 -16.92 -42.00
CA GLU A 310 46.87 -15.83 -42.77
C GLU A 310 45.88 -14.71 -43.13
N THR A 311 44.61 -15.01 -43.40
CA THR A 311 43.66 -13.98 -43.87
C THR A 311 43.02 -13.15 -42.75
N LYS A 312 43.00 -13.62 -41.50
CA LYS A 312 42.44 -12.85 -40.36
C LYS A 312 43.36 -11.75 -39.80
N ALA A 313 44.59 -11.62 -40.30
CA ALA A 313 45.47 -10.51 -39.96
C ALA A 313 45.18 -9.22 -40.78
N GLY A 314 44.32 -9.29 -41.80
CA GLY A 314 43.97 -8.17 -42.66
C GLY A 314 42.51 -7.78 -42.56
N THR A 315 42.26 -6.59 -41.97
CA THR A 315 41.03 -5.79 -42.11
C THR A 315 39.88 -6.15 -41.16
N ILE A 316 39.93 -5.60 -39.94
CA ILE A 316 38.73 -5.34 -39.15
C ILE A 316 38.12 -4.06 -39.73
N ASP A 317 37.23 -4.20 -40.72
CA ASP A 317 36.38 -3.08 -41.11
C ASP A 317 35.27 -2.93 -40.07
N ARG A 318 35.18 -1.73 -39.51
CA ARG A 318 34.28 -1.41 -38.41
C ARG A 318 32.85 -1.41 -38.93
N VAL A 319 32.11 -2.47 -38.67
CA VAL A 319 30.64 -2.45 -38.82
C VAL A 319 30.09 -1.50 -37.75
N ARG A 320 29.79 -0.27 -38.18
CA ARG A 320 28.98 0.69 -37.45
C ARG A 320 27.56 0.15 -37.30
N TRP A 321 27.12 0.01 -36.06
CA TRP A 321 25.75 0.28 -35.66
C TRP A 321 25.82 1.32 -34.55
#